data_AF-A0A5C7F2Y0-F1
#
_entry.id   AF-A0A5C7F2Y0-F1
#
_cell.length_a   1.000
_cell.length_b   1.000
_cell.length_c   1.000
_cell.angle_alpha   90.00
_cell.angle_beta   90.00
_cell.angle_gamma   90.00
#
_symmetry.space_group_name_H-M   'P 1'
#
loop_
_entity.id
_entity.type
_entity.pdbx_description
1 polymer ?
#
loop_
_entity_poly.entity_id
_entity_poly.type
_entity_poly.pdbx_seq_one_letter_code
_entity_poly.pdbx_strand_id
1 'polypeptide(L)' 'MNFVKPLLWINLIGSTGALLVYFFTFQTINYREDYLMLVGLFVGVSALGLLLLKNDEEKEE' A
#
# COMPACT_ATOMS: atom_id res chain seq x y z
N MET A 1 6.96 20.87 3.37
CA MET A 1 5.98 19.78 3.57
C MET A 1 6.63 18.48 3.16
N ASN A 2 6.68 17.48 4.04
CA ASN A 2 7.17 16.15 3.70
C ASN A 2 6.09 15.42 2.88
N PHE A 3 6.10 15.63 1.55
CA PHE A 3 5.11 15.08 0.62
C PHE A 3 5.09 13.54 0.59
N VAL A 4 6.12 12.90 1.14
CA VAL A 4 6.25 11.44 1.20
C VAL A 4 5.16 10.81 2.05
N LYS A 5 4.84 11.35 3.23
CA LYS A 5 3.82 10.78 4.14
C LYS A 5 2.42 10.74 3.51
N PRO A 6 1.90 11.83 2.90
CA PRO A 6 0.64 11.78 2.15
C PRO A 6 0.66 10.79 0.97
N LEU A 7 1.77 10.73 0.22
CA LEU A 7 1.90 9.82 -0.93
C LEU A 7 1.83 8.35 -0.50
N LEU A 8 2.48 7.98 0.61
CA LEU A 8 2.42 6.63 1.16
C LEU A 8 1.01 6.27 1.63
N TRP A 9 0.29 7.21 2.25
CA TRP A 9 -1.11 6.99 2.64
C TRP A 9 -2.03 6.80 1.43
N ILE A 10 -1.91 7.63 0.40
CA ILE A 10 -2.70 7.50 -0.82
C ILE A 10 -2.43 6.15 -1.49
N ASN A 11 -1.15 5.75 -1.58
CA ASN A 11 -0.78 4.47 -2.16
C ASN A 11 -1.30 3.28 -1.34
N LEU A 12 -1.23 3.35 -0.01
CA LEU A 12 -1.75 2.32 0.88
C LEU A 12 -3.27 2.16 0.74
N ILE A 13 -4.01 3.27 0.70
CA ILE A 13 -5.47 3.26 0.53
C ILE A 13 -5.84 2.72 -0.85
N GLY A 14 -5.16 3.19 -1.90
CA GLY A 14 -5.42 2.77 -3.28
C GLY A 14 -5.15 1.27 -3.49
N SER A 15 -4.02 0.76 -2.99
CA SER A 15 -3.67 -0.65 -3.08
C SER A 15 -4.57 -1.54 -2.23
N THR A 16 -4.97 -1.10 -1.03
CA THR A 16 -5.96 -1.82 -0.21
C THR A 16 -7.34 -1.86 -0.88
N GLY A 17 -7.78 -0.75 -1.47
CA GLY A 17 -9.02 -0.69 -2.24
C GLY A 17 -8.99 -1.60 -3.47
N ALA A 18 -7.84 -1.66 -4.17
CA ALA A 18 -7.63 -2.60 -5.26
C ALA A 18 -7.80 -4.05 -4.78
N LEU A 19 -7.17 -4.42 -3.66
CA LEU A 19 -7.31 -5.76 -3.06
C LEU A 19 -8.76 -6.11 -2.72
N LEU A 20 -9.54 -5.11 -2.26
CA LEU A 20 -10.97 -5.26 -1.97
C LEU A 20 -11.79 -5.47 -3.26
N VAL A 21 -11.49 -4.76 -4.34
CA VAL A 21 -12.11 -5.00 -5.65
C VAL A 21 -11.74 -6.38 -6.19
N TYR A 22 -10.50 -6.81 -6.03
CA TYR A 22 -10.05 -8.15 -6.40
C TYR A 22 -10.84 -9.23 -5.67
N PHE A 23 -11.18 -9.05 -4.40
CA PHE A 23 -12.00 -10.00 -3.66
C PHE A 23 -13.34 -10.31 -4.34
N PHE A 24 -13.96 -9.31 -4.98
CA PHE A 24 -15.23 -9.49 -5.72
C PHE A 24 -15.04 -9.89 -7.19
N THR A 25 -13.87 -9.63 -7.76
CA THR A 25 -13.57 -9.86 -9.19
C THR A 25 -12.61 -11.01 -9.42
N PHE A 26 -12.24 -11.76 -8.37
CA PHE A 26 -11.20 -12.78 -8.48
C PHE A 26 -11.52 -13.77 -9.61
N GLN A 27 -12.77 -14.23 -9.74
CA GLN A 27 -13.16 -15.22 -10.75
C GLN A 27 -13.02 -14.74 -12.20
N THR A 28 -13.05 -13.44 -12.47
CA THR A 28 -13.02 -12.85 -13.82
C THR A 28 -11.63 -12.39 -14.26
N ILE A 29 -10.65 -12.35 -13.35
CA ILE A 29 -9.29 -11.89 -13.66
C ILE A 29 -8.41 -13.07 -14.10
N ASN A 30 -7.78 -12.94 -15.27
CA ASN A 30 -6.85 -13.93 -15.83
C ASN A 30 -5.39 -13.75 -15.37
N TYR A 31 -5.06 -12.64 -14.72
CA TYR A 31 -3.70 -12.26 -14.30
C TYR A 31 -3.59 -12.11 -12.77
N ARG A 32 -4.19 -13.04 -12.02
CA ARG A 32 -4.36 -12.91 -10.56
C ARG A 32 -3.04 -12.86 -9.80
N GLU A 33 -2.07 -13.68 -10.19
CA GLU A 33 -0.79 -13.79 -9.48
C GLU A 33 0.01 -12.49 -9.59
N ASP A 34 0.17 -11.96 -10.81
CA ASP A 34 0.82 -10.67 -11.04
C ASP A 34 0.11 -9.54 -10.31
N TYR A 35 -1.23 -9.54 -10.35
CA TYR A 35 -2.05 -8.56 -9.66
C TYR A 35 -1.81 -8.59 -8.14
N LEU A 36 -1.90 -9.77 -7.53
CA LEU A 36 -1.70 -9.95 -6.08
C LEU A 36 -0.26 -9.60 -5.68
N MET A 37 0.72 -9.94 -6.51
CA MET A 37 2.12 -9.61 -6.27
C MET A 37 2.33 -8.09 -6.26
N LEU A 38 1.80 -7.38 -7.26
CA LEU A 38 1.90 -5.92 -7.35
C LEU A 38 1.18 -5.23 -6.19
N VAL A 39 -0.07 -5.60 -5.92
CA VAL A 39 -0.84 -5.01 -4.82
C VAL A 39 -0.16 -5.30 -3.48
N GLY A 40 0.32 -6.52 -3.25
CA GLY A 40 1.07 -6.89 -2.06
C GLY A 40 2.34 -6.05 -1.89
N LEU A 41 3.08 -5.82 -2.97
CA LEU A 41 4.27 -4.96 -2.96
C LEU A 41 3.92 -3.50 -2.63
N PHE A 42 2.86 -2.94 -3.22
CA PHE A 42 2.44 -1.58 -2.93
C PHE A 42 1.95 -1.38 -1.50
N VAL A 43 1.17 -2.33 -0.97
CA VAL A 43 0.74 -2.31 0.44
C VAL A 43 1.95 -2.43 1.36
N GLY A 44 2.84 -3.39 1.08
CA GLY A 44 4.02 -3.66 1.92
C GLY A 44 4.98 -2.48 1.98
N VAL A 45 5.35 -1.90 0.83
CA VAL A 45 6.25 -0.72 0.77
C VAL A 45 5.63 0.47 1.47
N SER A 46 4.32 0.70 1.30
CA SER A 46 3.64 1.83 1.94
C SER A 46 3.55 1.67 3.45
N ALA A 47 3.22 0.48 3.95
CA ALA A 47 3.16 0.19 5.37
C ALA A 47 4.54 0.31 6.04
N LEU A 48 5.58 -0.26 5.42
CA LEU A 48 6.96 -0.13 5.92
C LEU A 48 7.43 1.33 5.90
N GLY A 49 7.16 2.06 4.81
CA GLY A 49 7.52 3.48 4.73
C GLY A 49 6.85 4.33 5.81
N LEU A 50 5.56 4.09 6.10
CA LEU A 50 4.83 4.77 7.17
C LEU A 50 5.37 4.40 8.56
N LEU A 51 5.75 3.14 8.77
CA LEU A 51 6.34 2.68 10.03
C LEU A 51 7.70 3.35 10.27
N LEU A 52 8.56 3.41 9.25
CA LEU A 52 9.86 4.09 9.34
C LEU A 52 9.69 5.58 9.63
N LEU A 53 8.77 6.26 8.93
CA LEU A 53 8.46 7.67 9.19
C LEU A 53 7.98 7.91 10.61
N LYS A 54 7.15 7.01 11.15
CA LYS A 54 6.69 7.12 12.55
C LYS A 54 7.86 7.00 13.53
N ASN A 55 8.77 6.05 13.30
CA ASN A 55 9.93 5.86 14.17
C ASN A 55 10.92 7.03 14.12
N ASP A 56 11.03 7.72 12.99
CA ASP A 56 11.87 8.91 12.86
C ASP A 56 11.22 10.13 13.54
N GLU A 57 9.90 10.30 13.39
CA GLU A 57 9.13 11.33 14.12
C GLU A 57 9.26 11.14 15.66
N GLU A 58 9.21 9.91 16.18
CA GLU A 58 9.40 9.61 17.61
C GLU A 58 10.83 9.85 18.14
N LYS A 59 11.84 9.95 17.27
CA LYS A 59 13.23 10.21 17.67
C LYS A 59 13.60 11.69 17.71
N GLU A 60 12.80 12.54 17.08
CA GLU A 60 12.98 14.00 17.06
C GLU A 60 12.25 14.69 18.23
N GLU A 61 11.37 13.98 18.96
CA GLU A 61 10.76 14.38 20.24
C GLU A 61 11.61 13.97 21.46
#